data_AF-A0A060BZV7-F1
#
_entry.id   AF-A0A060BZV7-F1
#
_cell.length_a   1.000
_cell.length_b   1.000
_cell.length_c   1.000
_cell.angle_alpha   90.00
_cell.angle_beta   90.00
_cell.angle_gamma   90.00
#
_symmetry.space_group_name_H-M   'P 1'
#
loop_
_entity.id
_entity.type
_entity.pdbx_description
1 polymer ?
#
loop_
_entity_poly.entity_id
_entity_poly.type
_entity_poly.pdbx_seq_one_letter_code
_entity_poly.pdbx_strand_id
1 'polypeptide(L)' 'YIYDMPTVLSAADVTLSRAGASTVAELTAVACPCILVPSPNVTANHQEKNARVLSDRGAAVLMLEKDCTGRAAL' A
#
# COMPACT_ATOMS: atom_id res chain seq x y z
N TYR A 1 -5.50 17.57 -0.94
CA TYR A 1 -5.52 16.67 -2.12
C TYR A 1 -4.33 16.97 -3.00
N ILE A 2 -3.71 15.94 -3.57
CA ILE A 2 -2.73 16.06 -4.66
C ILE A 2 -3.50 15.78 -5.95
N TYR A 3 -3.46 16.72 -6.89
CA TYR A 3 -4.25 16.61 -8.12
C TYR A 3 -3.50 15.97 -9.27
N ASP A 4 -2.16 16.03 -9.24
CA ASP A 4 -1.28 15.37 -10.20
C ASP A 4 -0.55 14.21 -9.52
N MET A 5 -1.33 13.17 -9.18
CA MET A 5 -0.80 11.97 -8.56
C MET A 5 0.13 11.15 -9.47
N PRO A 6 -0.10 11.07 -10.81
CA PRO A 6 0.82 10.39 -11.72
C PRO A 6 2.25 10.93 -11.63
N THR A 7 2.44 12.26 -11.70
CA THR A 7 3.78 12.86 -11.60
C THR A 7 4.46 12.51 -10.28
N VAL A 8 3.75 12.58 -9.17
CA VAL A 8 4.32 12.31 -7.83
C VAL A 8 4.63 10.82 -7.66
N LEU A 9 3.76 9.92 -8.12
CA LEU A 9 4.00 8.47 -8.05
C LEU A 9 5.16 8.04 -8.94
N SER A 10 5.29 8.62 -10.14
CA SER A 10 6.42 8.33 -11.05
C SER A 10 7.75 8.86 -10.53
N ALA A 11 7.75 9.89 -9.70
CA ALA A 11 8.95 10.43 -9.07
C ALA A 11 9.36 9.70 -7.78
N ALA A 12 8.52 8.78 -7.27
CA ALA A 12 8.76 8.10 -6.00
C ALA A 12 9.55 6.80 -6.20
N ASP A 13 10.63 6.62 -5.42
CA ASP A 13 11.36 5.34 -5.35
C ASP A 13 10.56 4.25 -4.61
N VAL A 14 9.74 4.68 -3.64
CA VAL A 14 8.89 3.79 -2.83
C VAL A 14 7.67 4.55 -2.34
N THR A 15 6.56 3.83 -2.16
CA THR A 15 5.32 4.37 -1.60
C THR A 15 4.94 3.69 -0.30
N LEU A 16 4.33 4.45 0.61
CA LEU A 16 3.68 3.95 1.83
C LEU A 16 2.23 4.42 1.80
N SER A 17 1.27 3.49 1.79
CA SER A 17 -0.13 3.87 1.63
C SER A 17 -1.12 2.86 2.21
N ARG A 18 -2.39 3.23 2.23
CA ARG A 18 -3.50 2.30 2.48
C ARG A 18 -3.75 1.44 1.25
N ALA A 19 -4.20 0.20 1.45
CA ALA A 19 -4.48 -0.74 0.37
C ALA A 19 -5.89 -0.56 -0.24
N GLY A 20 -6.28 0.69 -0.53
CA GLY A 20 -7.53 0.99 -1.23
C GLY A 20 -7.52 0.45 -2.66
N ALA A 21 -8.70 0.17 -3.23
CA ALA A 21 -8.81 -0.42 -4.56
C ALA A 21 -8.15 0.46 -5.65
N SER A 22 -8.45 1.76 -5.66
CA SER A 22 -7.84 2.70 -6.61
C SER A 22 -6.32 2.83 -6.40
N THR A 23 -5.88 2.90 -5.15
CA THR A 23 -4.45 2.98 -4.81
C THR A 23 -3.69 1.75 -5.33
N VAL A 24 -4.22 0.55 -5.12
CA VAL A 24 -3.62 -0.68 -5.64
C VAL A 24 -3.56 -0.68 -7.16
N ALA A 25 -4.62 -0.20 -7.84
CA ALA A 25 -4.64 -0.09 -9.29
C ALA A 25 -3.62 0.92 -9.83
N GLU A 26 -3.44 2.05 -9.16
CA GLU A 26 -2.44 3.05 -9.54
C GLU A 26 -1.02 2.53 -9.35
N LEU A 27 -0.73 1.93 -8.19
CA LEU A 27 0.59 1.39 -7.87
C LEU A 27 1.03 0.28 -8.86
N THR A 28 0.10 -0.60 -9.25
CA THR A 28 0.39 -1.61 -10.26
C THR A 28 0.59 -1.02 -11.66
N ALA A 29 -0.13 0.05 -12.00
CA ALA A 29 0.02 0.73 -13.28
C ALA A 29 1.38 1.44 -13.42
N VAL A 30 1.88 2.05 -12.33
CA VAL A 30 3.17 2.75 -12.32
C VAL A 30 4.35 1.84 -11.97
N ALA A 31 4.09 0.59 -11.60
CA ALA A 31 5.10 -0.38 -11.14
C ALA A 31 5.99 0.14 -10.00
N CYS A 32 5.42 0.94 -9.09
CA CYS A 32 6.16 1.54 -7.97
C CYS A 32 6.22 0.55 -6.79
N PRO A 33 7.42 0.28 -6.23
CA PRO A 33 7.55 -0.48 -4.99
C PRO A 33 6.71 0.11 -3.86
N CYS A 34 6.02 -0.72 -3.09
CA CYS A 34 5.10 -0.23 -2.07
C CYS A 34 5.11 -1.02 -0.77
N ILE A 35 4.93 -0.28 0.33
CA ILE A 35 4.56 -0.80 1.65
C ILE A 35 3.08 -0.48 1.85
N LEU A 36 2.28 -1.51 2.06
CA LEU A 36 0.83 -1.39 2.22
C LEU A 36 0.43 -1.64 3.66
N VAL A 37 -0.21 -0.63 4.26
CA VAL A 37 -0.79 -0.70 5.59
C VAL A 37 -2.31 -0.72 5.44
N PRO A 38 -3.01 -1.87 5.50
CA PRO A 38 -4.45 -1.93 5.24
C PRO A 38 -5.33 -1.47 6.41
N SER A 39 -6.42 -0.79 6.06
CA SER A 39 -7.66 -0.58 6.83
C SER A 39 -8.10 -1.73 7.73
N PRO A 40 -8.00 -1.73 9.09
CA PRO A 40 -8.75 -2.74 9.85
C PRO A 40 -10.26 -2.39 9.92
N ASN A 41 -10.62 -1.13 9.63
CA ASN A 41 -11.97 -0.59 9.79
C ASN A 41 -12.80 -0.60 8.50
N VAL A 42 -12.40 -1.37 7.49
CA VAL A 42 -13.14 -1.51 6.24
C VAL A 42 -13.97 -2.78 6.22
N THR A 43 -15.10 -2.73 5.55
CA THR A 43 -16.01 -3.88 5.38
C THR A 43 -15.26 -5.11 4.85
N ALA A 44 -15.58 -6.27 5.42
CA ALA A 44 -15.10 -7.59 5.00
C ALA A 44 -13.58 -7.73 4.83
N ASN A 45 -12.80 -6.87 5.49
CA ASN A 45 -11.34 -6.81 5.42
C ASN A 45 -10.82 -6.69 3.98
N HIS A 46 -11.51 -5.90 3.14
CA HIS A 46 -11.16 -5.77 1.73
C HIS A 46 -9.75 -5.20 1.49
N GLN A 47 -9.29 -4.27 2.32
CA GLN A 47 -7.96 -3.68 2.14
C GLN A 47 -6.83 -4.69 2.40
N GLU A 48 -6.93 -5.54 3.43
CA GLU A 48 -5.89 -6.56 3.65
C GLU A 48 -5.86 -7.55 2.50
N LYS A 49 -7.03 -7.97 1.99
CA LYS A 49 -7.11 -8.83 0.80
C LYS A 49 -6.45 -8.19 -0.42
N ASN A 50 -6.69 -6.90 -0.66
CA ASN A 50 -6.04 -6.15 -1.73
C ASN A 50 -4.52 -6.13 -1.55
N ALA A 51 -4.04 -5.88 -0.33
CA ALA A 51 -2.61 -5.85 -0.04
C ALA A 51 -1.95 -7.22 -0.27
N ARG A 52 -2.61 -8.31 0.16
CA ARG A 52 -2.15 -9.70 -0.02
C ARG A 52 -1.98 -10.08 -1.48
N VAL A 53 -2.86 -9.62 -2.38
CA VAL A 53 -2.72 -9.87 -3.83
C VAL A 53 -1.36 -9.42 -4.37
N LEU A 54 -0.81 -8.32 -3.85
CA LEU A 54 0.50 -7.81 -4.24
C LEU A 54 1.63 -8.41 -3.41
N SER A 55 1.49 -8.48 -2.08
CA SER A 55 2.56 -8.97 -1.20
C SER A 55 2.88 -10.44 -1.42
N ASP A 56 1.86 -11.27 -1.65
CA ASP A 56 2.05 -12.71 -1.86
C ASP A 56 2.77 -12.99 -3.20
N ARG A 57 2.85 -12.00 -4.08
CA ARG A 57 3.59 -12.03 -5.36
C ARG A 57 4.95 -11.33 -5.28
N GLY A 58 5.34 -10.85 -4.10
CA GLY A 58 6.58 -10.09 -3.90
C GLY A 58 6.56 -8.67 -4.48
N ALA A 59 5.39 -8.15 -4.87
CA ALA A 59 5.25 -6.81 -5.43
C ALA A 59 5.06 -5.71 -4.36
N ALA A 60 4.80 -6.10 -3.11
CA ALA A 60 4.58 -5.19 -1.99
C ALA A 60 5.02 -5.80 -0.66
N VAL A 61 5.30 -4.95 0.32
CA VAL A 61 5.40 -5.37 1.73
C VAL A 61 4.08 -5.09 2.42
N LEU A 62 3.50 -6.10 3.07
CA LEU A 62 2.32 -5.96 3.91
C LEU A 62 2.73 -5.67 5.35
N MET A 63 2.27 -4.54 5.90
CA MET A 63 2.45 -4.20 7.32
C MET A 63 1.07 -3.96 7.94
N LEU A 64 0.64 -4.77 8.90
CA LEU A 64 -0.68 -4.56 9.51
C LEU A 64 -0.62 -3.37 10.48
N GLU A 65 -1.68 -2.58 10.53
CA GLU A 65 -1.75 -1.36 11.36
C GLU A 65 -1.47 -1.64 12.85
N LYS A 66 -1.89 -2.81 13.35
CA LYS A 66 -1.62 -3.26 14.72
C LYS A 66 -0.13 -3.48 15.02
N ASP A 67 0.68 -3.68 13.99
CA ASP A 67 2.12 -3.93 14.10
C ASP A 67 2.93 -2.62 13.99
N CYS A 68 2.30 -1.51 13.61
CA CYS A 68 2.90 -0.17 13.51
C CYS A 68 3.11 0.48 14.90
N THR A 69 3.95 -0.12 15.73
CA THR A 69 4.13 0.22 17.15
C THR A 69 5.14 1.35 17.43
N GLY A 70 5.78 1.90 16.39
CA GLY A 70 6.80 2.95 16.52
C GLY A 70 8.17 2.46 17.02
N ARG A 71 8.30 1.17 17.34
CA ARG A 71 9.61 0.53 17.53
C ARG A 71 10.17 0.05 16.19
N ALA A 72 11.45 0.32 15.96
CA ALA A 72 12.18 -0.31 14.88
C ALA A 72 12.25 -1.83 15.15
N ALA A 73 12.03 -2.64 14.11
CA ALA A 73 12.35 -4.05 14.16
C ALA A 73 13.88 -4.16 14.23
N LEU A 74 14.41 -4.35 15.45
CA LEU A 74 15.79 -4.71 15.72
C LEU A 74 15.92 -6.22 15.79
#